data_AF-A0A818K3M1-F1
#
_entry.id   AF-A0A818K3M1-F1
#
_cell.length_a   1.000
_cell.length_b   1.000
_cell.length_c   1.000
_cell.angle_alpha   90.00
_cell.angle_beta   90.00
_cell.angle_gamma   90.00
#
_symmetry.space_group_name_H-M   'P 1'
#
loop_
_entity.id
_entity.type
_entity.pdbx_description
1 polymer ?
#
loop_
_entity_poly.entity_id
_entity_poly.type
_entity_poly.pdbx_seq_one_letter_code
_entity_poly.pdbx_strand_id
1 'polypeptide(L)'
;MEKMKTQAQQQTATKIMNKKKSPTEFVARRTPPSIIQVEKTRRVAANARERRRMNGLNTAFDRLRTVLPSSMFQQQRRFSKYETLQMAQSYIAALQSILNHNTSSDNDHSFVNVSSTTDEDMDDQTVNY
;
A
#
# COMPACT_ATOMS: atom_id res chain seq x y z
N MET A 1 -42.31 42.52 21.16
CA MET A 1 -41.12 42.39 20.28
C MET A 1 -41.25 41.09 19.51
N GLU A 2 -41.33 41.24 18.20
CA GLU A 2 -41.03 40.28 17.14
C GLU A 2 -41.62 38.86 17.14
N LYS A 3 -42.44 38.60 16.12
CA LYS A 3 -42.84 37.30 15.59
C LYS A 3 -41.64 36.68 14.85
N MET A 4 -41.52 35.34 14.76
CA MET A 4 -41.40 34.60 13.48
C MET A 4 -40.99 33.11 13.60
N LYS A 5 -41.90 32.24 13.15
CA LYS A 5 -41.77 31.16 12.14
C LYS A 5 -40.83 29.93 12.37
N THR A 6 -41.49 28.79 12.60
CA THR A 6 -41.62 27.58 11.74
C THR A 6 -40.48 27.12 10.79
N GLN A 7 -40.42 25.77 10.67
CA GLN A 7 -39.91 24.89 9.58
C GLN A 7 -38.42 24.53 9.61
N ALA A 8 -37.93 23.36 9.19
CA ALA A 8 -38.51 22.09 8.70
C ALA A 8 -37.34 21.10 8.54
N GLN A 9 -37.64 19.80 8.46
CA GLN A 9 -36.74 18.79 7.88
C GLN A 9 -36.29 19.22 6.47
N GLN A 10 -35.00 19.07 6.15
CA GLN A 10 -34.45 19.08 4.78
C GLN A 10 -33.36 18.00 4.75
N GLN A 11 -33.64 16.76 4.31
CA GLN A 11 -33.65 16.27 2.93
C GLN A 11 -32.43 16.69 2.09
N THR A 12 -31.67 15.65 1.70
CA THR A 12 -30.84 15.45 0.49
C THR A 12 -30.77 16.57 -0.55
N ALA A 13 -29.55 16.98 -0.92
CA ALA A 13 -29.26 17.49 -2.28
C ALA A 13 -27.75 17.52 -2.58
N THR A 14 -27.22 16.53 -3.29
CA THR A 14 -26.04 16.75 -4.13
C THR A 14 -26.49 17.45 -5.41
N LYS A 15 -26.31 18.77 -5.48
CA LYS A 15 -26.54 19.56 -6.69
C LYS A 15 -25.35 20.49 -6.93
N ILE A 16 -24.42 20.04 -7.75
CA ILE A 16 -23.58 20.94 -8.55
C ILE A 16 -23.73 20.50 -10.01
N MET A 17 -24.54 21.25 -10.74
CA MET A 17 -24.70 21.18 -12.18
C MET A 17 -23.62 22.06 -12.81
N ASN A 18 -22.73 21.50 -13.62
CA ASN A 18 -21.97 22.28 -14.61
C ASN A 18 -22.21 21.69 -15.99
N LYS A 19 -23.13 22.31 -16.73
CA LYS A 19 -23.35 22.07 -18.17
C LYS A 19 -22.29 22.87 -18.94
N LYS A 20 -21.30 22.19 -19.52
CA LYS A 20 -20.63 22.65 -20.74
C LYS A 20 -20.50 21.46 -21.69
N LYS A 21 -21.17 21.58 -22.83
CA LYS A 21 -21.15 20.61 -23.94
C LYS A 21 -19.83 20.78 -24.72
N SER A 22 -19.15 19.69 -25.04
CA SER A 22 -18.18 19.63 -26.14
C SER A 22 -18.66 18.63 -27.19
N PRO A 23 -18.44 18.89 -28.49
CA PRO A 23 -19.00 18.10 -29.58
C PRO A 23 -18.02 16.99 -29.95
N THR A 24 -18.42 15.73 -29.73
CA THR A 24 -17.78 14.57 -30.36
C THR A 24 -18.88 13.55 -30.62
N GLU A 25 -19.84 13.95 -31.45
CA GLU A 25 -20.90 13.11 -31.97
C GLU A 25 -20.38 12.27 -33.14
N PHE A 26 -19.53 11.28 -32.90
CA PHE A 26 -19.38 10.18 -33.85
C PHE A 26 -19.16 8.88 -33.07
N VAL A 27 -20.11 7.94 -33.21
CA VAL A 27 -20.11 6.57 -32.67
C VAL A 27 -20.64 6.36 -31.24
N ALA A 28 -21.72 7.05 -30.84
CA ALA A 28 -22.62 6.52 -29.81
C ALA A 28 -23.67 5.61 -30.48
N ARG A 29 -23.25 4.44 -30.98
CA ARG A 29 -24.21 3.38 -31.35
C ARG A 29 -25.00 3.04 -30.09
N ARG A 30 -26.30 3.31 -30.14
CA ARG A 30 -27.29 3.13 -29.06
C ARG A 30 -27.22 1.69 -28.54
N THR A 31 -26.46 1.44 -27.48
CA THR A 31 -26.58 0.19 -26.72
C THR A 31 -27.93 0.22 -26.01
N PRO A 32 -28.78 -0.80 -26.17
CA PRO A 32 -30.05 -0.87 -25.49
C PRO A 32 -29.86 -0.71 -23.97
N PRO A 33 -30.75 0.00 -23.27
CA PRO A 33 -30.63 0.21 -21.82
C PRO A 33 -30.54 -1.10 -21.03
N SER A 34 -31.06 -2.22 -21.56
CA SER A 34 -30.92 -3.56 -21.00
C SER A 34 -29.46 -4.06 -20.98
N ILE A 35 -28.69 -3.85 -22.05
CA ILE A 35 -27.26 -4.22 -22.15
C ILE A 35 -26.45 -3.41 -21.12
N ILE A 36 -26.77 -2.12 -20.95
CA ILE A 36 -26.11 -1.25 -19.97
C ILE A 36 -26.37 -1.73 -18.53
N GLN A 37 -27.58 -2.21 -18.22
CA GLN A 37 -27.91 -2.78 -16.91
C GLN A 37 -27.16 -4.09 -16.67
N VAL A 38 -27.13 -5.00 -17.65
CA VAL A 38 -26.37 -6.26 -17.57
C VAL A 38 -24.88 -5.99 -17.36
N GLU A 39 -24.28 -5.06 -18.10
CA GLU A 39 -22.87 -4.73 -17.94
C GLU A 39 -22.56 -4.10 -16.57
N LYS A 40 -23.47 -3.26 -16.05
CA LYS A 40 -23.37 -2.76 -14.67
C LYS A 40 -23.40 -3.90 -13.64
N THR A 41 -24.30 -4.87 -13.79
CA THR A 41 -24.37 -6.02 -12.86
C THR A 41 -23.11 -6.89 -12.93
N ARG A 42 -22.57 -7.13 -14.13
CA ARG A 42 -21.31 -7.86 -14.33
C ARG A 42 -20.13 -7.15 -13.65
N ARG A 43 -20.04 -5.82 -13.82
CA ARG A 43 -19.01 -5.00 -13.16
C ARG A 43 -19.15 -5.03 -11.64
N VAL A 44 -20.37 -4.92 -11.10
CA VAL A 44 -20.60 -5.01 -9.64
C VAL A 44 -20.19 -6.39 -9.10
N ALA A 45 -20.54 -7.47 -9.81
CA ALA A 45 -20.14 -8.82 -9.44
C ALA A 45 -18.61 -9.00 -9.49
N ALA A 46 -17.94 -8.43 -10.49
CA ALA A 46 -16.48 -8.44 -10.59
C ALA A 46 -15.83 -7.68 -9.42
N ASN A 47 -16.32 -6.48 -9.11
CA ASN A 47 -15.82 -5.68 -7.98
C ASN A 47 -16.06 -6.40 -6.63
N ALA A 48 -17.16 -7.13 -6.48
CA ALA A 48 -17.42 -7.93 -5.29
C ALA A 48 -16.41 -9.09 -5.15
N ARG A 49 -16.05 -9.76 -6.25
CA ARG A 49 -15.02 -10.81 -6.26
C ARG A 49 -13.65 -10.25 -5.89
N GLU A 50 -13.25 -9.12 -6.46
CA GLU A 50 -11.95 -8.52 -6.16
C GLU A 50 -11.86 -8.07 -4.70
N ARG A 51 -12.95 -7.52 -4.14
CA ARG A 51 -13.02 -7.22 -2.71
C ARG A 51 -12.81 -8.45 -1.84
N ARG A 52 -13.41 -9.60 -2.18
CA ARG A 52 -13.17 -10.86 -1.45
C ARG A 52 -11.72 -11.31 -1.55
N ARG A 53 -11.13 -11.24 -2.74
CA ARG A 53 -9.70 -11.55 -2.93
C ARG A 53 -8.81 -10.65 -2.08
N MET A 54 -9.06 -9.35 -2.08
CA MET A 54 -8.31 -8.38 -1.26
C MET A 54 -8.53 -8.57 0.24
N ASN A 55 -9.73 -8.94 0.67
CA ASN A 55 -9.99 -9.30 2.06
C ASN A 55 -9.16 -10.52 2.51
N GLY A 56 -9.01 -11.53 1.63
CA GLY A 56 -8.12 -12.66 1.88
C GLY A 56 -6.66 -12.24 2.06
N LEU A 57 -6.17 -11.36 1.19
CA LEU A 57 -4.82 -10.79 1.30
C LEU A 57 -4.66 -10.00 2.62
N ASN A 58 -5.61 -9.14 2.95
CA ASN A 58 -5.55 -8.35 4.17
C ASN A 58 -5.59 -9.24 5.42
N THR A 59 -6.36 -10.34 5.39
CA THR A 59 -6.38 -11.34 6.48
C THR A 59 -5.01 -12.00 6.66
N ALA A 60 -4.30 -12.32 5.58
CA ALA A 60 -2.95 -12.85 5.65
C ALA A 60 -1.95 -11.83 6.24
N PHE A 61 -2.04 -10.56 5.83
CA PHE A 61 -1.27 -9.47 6.43
C PHE A 61 -1.55 -9.31 7.93
N ASP A 62 -2.79 -9.50 8.36
CA ASP A 62 -3.17 -9.41 9.76
C ASP A 62 -2.57 -10.55 10.58
N ARG A 63 -2.60 -11.78 10.06
CA ARG A 63 -1.90 -12.92 10.67
C ARG A 63 -0.39 -12.69 10.76
N LEU A 64 0.20 -12.09 9.72
CA LEU A 64 1.62 -11.74 9.77
C LEU A 64 1.89 -10.73 10.90
N ARG A 65 1.02 -9.73 11.09
CA ARG A 65 1.16 -8.77 12.19
C ARG A 65 1.05 -9.40 13.57
N THR A 66 0.28 -10.47 13.75
CA THR A 66 0.15 -11.14 15.06
C THR A 66 1.41 -11.87 15.50
N VAL A 67 2.29 -12.25 14.56
CA VAL A 67 3.55 -12.94 14.88
C VAL A 67 4.73 -11.97 14.99
N LEU A 68 4.54 -10.68 14.68
CA LEU A 68 5.59 -9.67 14.85
C LEU A 68 5.73 -9.27 16.33
N PRO A 69 6.95 -8.95 16.79
CA PRO A 69 7.20 -8.54 18.16
C PRO A 69 6.34 -7.34 18.59
N SER A 70 5.61 -7.47 19.69
CA SER A 70 4.75 -6.41 20.23
C SER A 70 5.52 -5.14 20.63
N SER A 71 6.82 -5.27 20.93
CA SER A 71 7.72 -4.15 21.23
C SER A 71 7.95 -3.21 20.05
N MET A 72 7.74 -3.66 18.81
CA MET A 72 7.89 -2.84 17.61
C MET A 72 6.68 -1.92 17.38
N PHE A 73 5.54 -2.15 18.04
CA PHE A 73 4.33 -1.35 17.88
C PHE A 73 4.43 -0.06 18.70
N GLN A 74 4.99 1.00 18.10
CA GLN A 74 5.29 2.26 18.80
C GLN A 74 4.05 2.97 19.40
N GLN A 75 2.84 2.74 18.89
CA GLN A 75 1.62 3.48 19.32
C GLN A 75 0.31 2.68 19.20
N GLN A 76 0.34 1.34 19.31
CA GLN A 76 -0.82 0.46 18.99
C GLN A 76 -1.43 0.69 17.58
N ARG A 77 -0.72 1.39 16.70
CA ARG A 77 -1.09 1.57 15.30
C ARG A 77 -0.77 0.29 14.53
N ARG A 78 -1.68 -0.11 13.63
CA ARG A 78 -1.42 -1.18 12.67
C ARG A 78 -0.41 -0.71 11.64
N PHE A 79 0.67 -1.47 11.43
CA PHE A 79 1.66 -1.21 10.38
C PHE A 79 1.02 -1.18 8.98
N SER A 80 1.52 -0.32 8.10
CA SER A 80 1.19 -0.36 6.68
C SER A 80 1.64 -1.69 6.04
N LYS A 81 1.23 -1.97 4.79
CA LYS A 81 1.64 -3.19 4.09
C LYS A 81 3.16 -3.25 3.92
N TYR A 82 3.77 -2.12 3.55
CA TYR A 82 5.22 -2.02 3.38
C TYR A 82 5.97 -2.25 4.70
N GLU A 83 5.58 -1.52 5.75
CA GLU A 83 6.21 -1.68 7.07
C GLU A 83 6.07 -3.10 7.61
N THR A 84 4.91 -3.74 7.42
CA THR A 84 4.70 -5.14 7.84
C THR A 84 5.69 -6.08 7.16
N LEU A 85 5.98 -5.87 5.87
CA LEU A 85 6.96 -6.69 5.14
C LEU A 85 8.38 -6.42 5.62
N GLN A 86 8.74 -5.15 5.83
CA GLN A 86 10.06 -4.77 6.33
C GLN A 86 10.32 -5.37 7.72
N MET A 87 9.36 -5.26 8.63
CA MET A 87 9.44 -5.85 9.97
C MET A 87 9.54 -7.36 9.93
N ALA A 88 8.81 -8.03 9.03
CA ALA A 88 8.92 -9.48 8.86
C ALA A 88 10.32 -9.90 8.39
N GLN A 89 10.91 -9.18 7.43
CA GLN A 89 12.28 -9.45 6.97
C GLN A 89 13.30 -9.27 8.10
N SER A 90 13.25 -8.12 8.79
CA SER A 90 14.11 -7.86 9.95
C SER A 90 13.93 -8.90 11.06
N TYR A 91 12.70 -9.34 11.31
CA TYR A 91 12.41 -10.31 12.35
C TYR A 91 12.95 -11.72 12.01
N ILE A 92 12.78 -12.17 10.76
CA ILE A 92 13.37 -13.43 10.30
C ILE A 92 14.90 -13.39 10.44
N ALA A 93 15.54 -12.31 10.00
CA ALA A 93 16.99 -12.15 10.11
C ALA A 93 17.48 -12.16 11.58
N ALA A 94 16.76 -11.50 12.48
CA ALA A 94 17.08 -11.51 13.91
C ALA A 94 16.96 -12.91 14.51
N LEU A 95 15.90 -13.66 14.20
CA LEU A 95 15.72 -15.04 14.65
C LEU A 95 16.84 -15.96 14.13
N GLN A 96 17.23 -15.80 12.86
CA GLN A 96 18.34 -16.54 12.27
C GLN A 96 19.67 -16.24 12.97
N SER A 97 19.96 -14.97 13.25
CA SER A 97 21.15 -14.58 14.03
C SER A 97 21.16 -15.22 15.41
N ILE A 98 20.04 -15.17 16.15
CA ILE A 98 19.94 -15.79 17.48
C ILE A 98 20.18 -17.30 17.42
N LEU A 99 19.60 -18.00 16.44
CA LEU A 99 19.79 -19.43 16.27
C LEU A 99 21.26 -19.76 15.94
N ASN A 100 21.88 -19.00 15.05
CA ASN A 100 23.27 -19.21 14.66
C ASN A 100 24.24 -18.93 15.83
N HIS A 101 24.03 -17.87 16.60
CA HIS A 101 24.86 -17.58 17.79
C HIS A 101 24.74 -18.66 18.87
N ASN A 102 23.58 -19.29 19.02
CA ASN A 102 23.41 -20.44 19.91
C ASN A 102 24.13 -21.70 19.41
N THR A 103 24.27 -21.87 18.09
CA THR A 103 25.04 -22.98 17.48
C THR A 103 26.54 -22.72 17.40
N SER A 104 26.98 -21.46 17.52
CA SER A 104 28.39 -21.04 17.41
C SER A 104 29.14 -20.99 18.74
N SER A 105 28.52 -21.34 19.88
CA SER A 105 29.29 -21.57 21.12
C SER A 105 30.28 -22.75 21.02
N ASP A 106 30.29 -23.49 19.90
CA ASP A 106 31.30 -24.52 19.62
C ASP A 106 32.19 -24.27 18.38
N ASN A 107 32.11 -23.13 17.68
CA ASN A 107 33.07 -22.84 16.60
C ASN A 107 33.27 -21.34 16.37
N ASP A 108 34.31 -20.82 17.02
CA ASP A 108 35.02 -19.60 16.65
C ASP A 108 35.54 -19.72 15.21
N HIS A 109 35.10 -18.84 14.31
CA HIS A 109 35.92 -18.35 13.20
C HIS A 109 35.39 -16.99 12.73
N SER A 110 36.04 -15.97 13.28
CA SER A 110 36.07 -14.57 12.84
C SER A 110 35.80 -14.36 11.34
N PHE A 111 34.72 -13.64 11.01
CA PHE A 111 34.63 -13.00 9.70
C PHE A 111 35.46 -11.71 9.74
N VAL A 112 36.67 -11.79 9.19
CA VAL A 112 37.54 -10.64 8.95
C VAL A 112 36.82 -9.74 7.93
N ASN A 113 36.42 -8.53 8.35
CA ASN A 113 35.97 -7.52 7.41
C ASN A 113 37.20 -6.99 6.65
N VAL A 114 37.45 -7.52 5.46
CA VAL A 114 38.43 -6.94 4.53
C VAL A 114 37.81 -5.72 3.85
N SER A 115 37.77 -4.60 4.57
CA SER A 115 37.54 -3.28 3.98
C SER A 115 38.85 -2.51 4.04
N SER A 116 39.77 -2.82 3.12
CA SER A 116 40.95 -2.00 2.83
C SER A 116 41.43 -2.30 1.41
N THR A 117 40.90 -1.58 0.43
CA THR A 117 41.69 -1.24 -0.76
C THR A 117 41.54 0.26 -0.92
N THR A 118 42.55 0.95 -0.44
CA THR A 118 42.87 2.35 -0.68
C THR A 118 42.91 2.59 -2.19
N ASP A 119 42.03 3.48 -2.69
CA ASP A 119 42.14 4.06 -4.02
C ASP A 119 43.38 4.98 -4.03
N GLU A 120 44.51 4.43 -4.46
CA GLU A 120 45.70 5.20 -4.82
C GLU A 120 45.61 5.64 -6.28
N ASP A 121 45.57 6.96 -6.46
CA ASP A 121 46.20 7.75 -7.53
C ASP A 121 45.95 7.35 -8.99
N MET A 122 45.03 8.06 -9.64
CA MET A 122 45.09 8.27 -11.09
C MET A 122 45.09 9.76 -11.40
N ASP A 123 46.28 10.30 -11.68
CA ASP A 123 46.52 11.65 -12.18
C ASP A 123 45.77 11.87 -13.50
N ASP A 124 44.65 12.60 -13.49
CA ASP A 124 44.08 13.16 -14.72
C ASP A 124 44.69 14.54 -14.96
N GLN A 125 45.74 14.55 -15.77
CA GLN A 125 46.31 15.77 -16.32
C GLN A 125 45.25 16.48 -17.16
N THR A 126 44.74 17.60 -16.64
CA THR A 126 44.01 18.60 -17.41
C THR A 126 44.95 19.18 -18.49
N VAL A 127 44.92 18.61 -19.69
CA VAL A 127 45.53 19.22 -20.87
C VAL A 127 44.46 20.06 -21.57
N ASN A 128 44.56 21.37 -21.34
CA ASN A 128 43.94 22.43 -22.12
C ASN A 128 44.46 22.40 -23.57
N TYR A 129 43.59 22.25 -24.57
CA TYR A 129 43.61 22.94 -25.87
C TYR A 129 42.24 22.84 -26.55
#